data_AF-A0A957VBJ9-F1
#
_entry.id   AF-A0A957VBJ9-F1
#
_cell.length_a   1.000
_cell.length_b   1.000
_cell.length_c   1.000
_cell.angle_alpha   90.00
_cell.angle_beta   90.00
_cell.angle_gamma   90.00
#
_symmetry.space_group_name_H-M   'P 1'
#
loop_
_entity.id
_entity.type
_entity.pdbx_description
1 polymer ?
#
loop_
_entity_poly.entity_id
_entity_poly.type
_entity_poly.pdbx_seq_one_letter_code
_entity_poly.pdbx_strand_id
1 'polypeptide(L)'
;EAAGALNVALLAAPLTLADEKRLMSLRTPIDDFHANKREVYWLCQTKQSESTFSNAVFERALGKRATFRGMSTIRKLAAKYPPAAR
;
A
#
# COMPACT_ATOMS: atom_id res chain seq x y z
N GLU A 1 -13.41 -1.91 19.14
CA GLU A 1 -12.25 -2.30 18.31
C GLU A 1 -12.44 -1.69 16.94
N ALA A 2 -11.63 -0.73 16.53
CA ALA A 2 -11.73 -0.17 15.18
C ALA A 2 -11.12 -1.20 14.22
N ALA A 3 -11.91 -1.68 13.26
CA ALA A 3 -11.43 -2.63 12.27
C ALA A 3 -10.46 -1.92 11.31
N GLY A 4 -9.16 -2.04 11.57
CA GLY A 4 -8.13 -1.47 10.71
C GLY A 4 -8.22 -2.01 9.28
N ALA A 5 -7.87 -1.18 8.30
CA ALA A 5 -7.82 -1.55 6.89
C ALA A 5 -6.36 -1.70 6.43
N LEU A 6 -6.01 -2.89 5.94
CA LEU A 6 -4.70 -3.15 5.32
C LEU A 6 -4.85 -3.27 3.80
N ASN A 7 -4.14 -2.40 3.08
CA ASN A 7 -4.08 -2.38 1.63
C ASN A 7 -2.63 -2.54 1.15
N VAL A 8 -2.46 -3.00 -0.08
CA VAL A 8 -1.17 -3.00 -0.78
C VAL A 8 -1.29 -2.23 -2.09
N ALA A 9 -0.30 -1.38 -2.34
CA ALA A 9 -0.06 -0.73 -3.62
C ALA A 9 0.91 -1.58 -4.43
N LEU A 10 0.48 -2.02 -5.61
CA LEU A 10 1.31 -2.76 -6.55
C LEU A 10 1.92 -1.80 -7.57
N LEU A 11 3.24 -1.74 -7.64
CA LEU A 11 3.99 -0.85 -8.53
C LEU A 11 4.59 -1.58 -9.73
N ALA A 12 4.72 -0.86 -10.86
CA ALA A 12 5.40 -1.36 -12.05
C ALA A 12 6.93 -1.48 -11.86
N ALA A 13 7.51 -0.58 -11.08
CA ALA A 13 8.94 -0.51 -10.78
C ALA A 13 9.15 -0.34 -9.26
N PRO A 14 10.31 -0.76 -8.72
CA PRO A 14 10.58 -0.61 -7.29
C PRO A 14 10.66 0.86 -6.87
N LEU A 15 10.40 1.13 -5.60
CA LEU A 15 10.69 2.43 -5.01
C LEU A 15 12.19 2.67 -4.91
N THR A 16 12.61 3.91 -5.13
CA THR A 16 13.95 4.37 -4.77
C THR A 16 13.98 4.77 -3.29
N LEU A 17 15.17 4.92 -2.71
CA LEU A 17 15.31 5.43 -1.33
C LEU A 17 14.67 6.82 -1.15
N ALA A 18 14.68 7.66 -2.19
CA ALA A 18 14.02 8.97 -2.14
C ALA A 18 12.49 8.84 -2.11
N ASP A 19 11.94 7.88 -2.87
CA ASP A 19 10.52 7.57 -2.84
C ASP A 19 10.08 7.01 -1.49
N GLU A 20 10.88 6.11 -0.90
CA GLU A 20 10.62 5.57 0.44
C GLU A 20 10.60 6.66 1.50
N LYS A 21 11.58 7.59 1.50
CA LYS A 21 11.58 8.74 2.41
C LYS A 21 10.33 9.60 2.25
N ARG A 22 9.92 9.86 1.01
CA ARG A 22 8.72 10.64 0.72
C ARG A 22 7.45 9.90 1.14
N LEU A 23 7.38 8.58 0.94
CA LEU A 23 6.28 7.76 1.45
C LEU A 23 6.17 7.84 2.97
N MET A 24 7.29 7.74 3.70
CA MET A 24 7.29 7.83 5.15
C MET A 24 6.87 9.21 5.67
N SER A 25 7.07 10.28 4.90
CA SER A 25 6.55 11.61 5.24
C SER A 25 5.03 11.75 5.13
N LEU A 26 4.35 10.77 4.51
CA LEU A 26 2.88 10.77 4.41
C LEU A 26 2.21 10.07 5.60
N ARG A 27 2.98 9.55 6.56
CA ARG A 27 2.45 8.92 7.78
C ARG A 27 1.57 9.90 8.54
N THR A 28 0.49 9.37 9.12
CA THR A 28 -0.40 10.10 10.02
C THR A 28 -0.55 9.30 11.31
N PRO A 29 -1.20 9.83 12.36
CA PRO A 29 -1.48 9.06 13.57
C PRO A 29 -2.26 7.76 13.30
N ILE A 30 -2.98 7.67 12.18
CA ILE A 30 -3.80 6.51 11.81
C ILE A 30 -3.28 5.77 10.58
N ASP A 31 -2.26 6.29 9.87
CA ASP A 31 -1.72 5.70 8.65
C ASP A 31 -0.23 5.38 8.78
N ASP A 32 0.10 4.10 8.64
CA ASP A 32 1.46 3.62 8.57
C ASP A 32 1.75 2.90 7.24
N PHE A 33 3.01 2.92 6.84
CA PHE A 33 3.49 2.38 5.57
C PHE A 33 4.69 1.46 5.76
N HIS A 34 4.75 0.44 4.92
CA HIS A 34 5.93 -0.41 4.75
C HIS A 34 6.19 -0.63 3.26
N ALA A 35 7.42 -0.39 2.82
CA ALA A 35 7.84 -0.60 1.44
C ALA A 35 8.64 -1.90 1.31
N ASN A 36 8.30 -2.71 0.31
CA ASN A 36 9.00 -3.93 -0.06
C ASN A 36 9.15 -3.99 -1.58
N LYS A 37 10.28 -3.50 -2.10
CA LYS A 37 10.57 -3.44 -3.55
C LYS A 37 9.45 -2.75 -4.35
N ARG A 38 8.56 -3.54 -4.95
CA ARG A 38 7.45 -3.12 -5.82
C ARG A 38 6.09 -3.11 -5.12
N GLU A 39 6.10 -3.31 -3.81
CA GLU A 39 4.91 -3.35 -2.97
C GLU A 39 5.02 -2.26 -1.92
N VAL A 40 3.92 -1.56 -1.69
CA VAL A 40 3.77 -0.67 -0.54
C VAL A 40 2.56 -1.09 0.24
N TYR A 41 2.77 -1.50 1.48
CA TYR A 41 1.71 -1.82 2.41
C TYR A 41 1.29 -0.54 3.13
N TRP A 42 -0.02 -0.32 3.20
CA TRP A 42 -0.64 0.78 3.91
C TRP A 42 -1.60 0.22 4.95
N LEU A 43 -1.27 0.42 6.22
CA LEU A 43 -2.12 0.13 7.35
C LEU A 43 -2.84 1.41 7.77
N CYS A 44 -4.16 1.40 7.67
CA CYS A 44 -5.02 2.39 8.30
C CYS A 44 -5.57 1.79 9.60
N GLN A 45 -5.29 2.38 10.75
CA GLN A 45 -5.68 1.86 12.07
C GLN A 45 -7.18 1.99 12.35
N THR A 46 -7.88 2.86 11.61
CA THR A 46 -9.33 3.01 11.66
C THR A 46 -9.96 2.59 10.33
N LYS A 47 -11.00 3.28 9.86
CA LYS A 47 -11.56 3.07 8.54
C LYS A 47 -10.79 3.90 7.51
N GLN A 48 -10.54 3.32 6.35
CA GLN A 48 -9.89 4.01 5.24
C GLN A 48 -10.57 5.33 4.85
N SER A 49 -11.89 5.45 4.99
CA SER A 49 -12.65 6.67 4.71
C SER A 49 -12.33 7.83 5.66
N GLU A 50 -11.74 7.54 6.82
CA GLU A 50 -11.34 8.54 7.81
C GLU A 50 -9.89 9.01 7.58
N SER A 51 -9.13 8.31 6.73
CA SER A 51 -7.79 8.71 6.35
C SER A 51 -7.81 9.80 5.27
N THR A 52 -6.90 10.77 5.40
CA THR A 52 -6.60 11.75 4.35
C THR A 52 -5.70 11.17 3.25
N PHE A 53 -5.11 10.00 3.50
CA PHE A 53 -4.33 9.26 2.52
C PHE A 53 -5.24 8.55 1.51
N SER A 54 -4.82 8.53 0.26
CA SER A 54 -5.53 7.88 -0.84
C SER A 54 -4.55 7.52 -1.96
N ASN A 55 -5.01 6.71 -2.93
CA ASN A 55 -4.20 6.42 -4.11
C ASN A 55 -3.76 7.71 -4.83
N ALA A 56 -4.66 8.68 -4.98
CA ALA A 56 -4.32 9.95 -5.63
C ALA A 56 -3.22 10.72 -4.87
N VAL A 57 -3.25 10.70 -3.53
CA VAL A 57 -2.19 11.31 -2.70
C VAL A 57 -0.86 10.59 -2.89
N PHE A 58 -0.89 9.25 -2.90
CA PHE A 58 0.30 8.43 -3.15
C PHE A 58 0.92 8.72 -4.52
N GLU A 59 0.12 8.65 -5.58
CA GLU A 59 0.60 8.85 -6.96
C GLU A 59 1.13 10.27 -7.16
N ARG A 60 0.46 11.29 -6.60
CA ARG A 60 0.93 12.68 -6.66
C ARG A 60 2.22 12.90 -5.87
N ALA A 61 2.33 12.31 -4.68
CA ALA A 61 3.52 12.48 -3.85
C ALA A 61 4.75 11.83 -4.51
N LEU A 62 4.62 10.58 -4.97
CA LEU A 62 5.73 9.80 -5.51
C LEU A 62 5.94 9.95 -7.02
N GLY A 63 4.98 10.53 -7.75
CA GLY A 63 5.04 10.61 -9.22
C GLY A 63 4.98 9.24 -9.90
N LYS A 64 4.42 8.23 -9.24
CA LYS A 64 4.33 6.84 -9.73
C LYS A 64 2.90 6.36 -9.71
N ARG A 65 2.50 5.60 -10.72
CA ARG A 65 1.21 4.92 -10.74
C ARG A 65 1.24 3.68 -9.86
N ALA A 66 0.15 3.43 -9.16
CA ALA A 66 -0.01 2.23 -8.35
C ALA A 66 -1.43 1.68 -8.41
N THR A 67 -1.53 0.36 -8.23
CA THR A 67 -2.82 -0.31 -8.10
C THR A 67 -3.02 -0.73 -6.65
N PHE A 68 -3.90 -0.05 -5.92
CA PHE A 68 -4.24 -0.43 -4.55
C PHE A 68 -5.27 -1.56 -4.53
N ARG A 69 -5.03 -2.55 -3.65
CA ARG A 69 -5.94 -3.66 -3.37
C ARG A 69 -5.96 -3.95 -1.87
N GLY A 70 -7.13 -4.26 -1.35
CA GLY A 70 -7.26 -4.78 0.02
C GLY A 70 -6.65 -6.17 0.16
N MET A 71 -6.17 -6.49 1.35
CA MET A 71 -5.52 -7.79 1.61
C MET A 71 -6.42 -9.01 1.38
N SER A 72 -7.74 -8.86 1.51
CA SER A 72 -8.68 -9.93 1.16
C SER A 72 -8.59 -10.30 -0.33
N THR A 73 -8.47 -9.31 -1.21
CA THR A 73 -8.28 -9.52 -2.65
C THR A 73 -6.91 -10.13 -2.95
N ILE A 74 -5.85 -9.68 -2.28
CA ILE A 74 -4.52 -10.25 -2.44
C ILE A 74 -4.49 -11.73 -2.04
N ARG A 75 -5.09 -12.10 -0.90
CA ARG A 75 -5.21 -13.51 -0.49
C ARG A 75 -5.94 -14.36 -1.52
N LYS A 76 -7.05 -13.84 -2.08
CA LYS A 76 -7.80 -14.55 -3.14
C LYS A 76 -6.97 -14.69 -4.42
N LEU A 77 -6.21 -13.67 -4.81
CA LEU A 77 -5.33 -13.73 -5.97
C LEU A 77 -4.21 -14.75 -5.78
N ALA A 78 -3.57 -14.77 -4.61
CA ALA A 78 -2.53 -15.75 -4.28
C ALA A 78 -3.08 -17.19 -4.26
N ALA A 79 -4.29 -17.39 -3.75
CA ALA A 79 -4.95 -18.70 -3.77
C ALA A 79 -5.33 -19.14 -5.19
N LYS A 80 -5.77 -18.20 -6.04
CA LYS A 80 -6.14 -18.48 -7.45
C LYS A 80 -4.92 -18.72 -8.33
N TYR A 81 -3.83 -18.02 -8.06
CA TYR A 81 -2.58 -18.07 -8.81
C TYR A 81 -1.43 -18.40 -7.85
N PRO A 82 -1.36 -19.63 -7.34
CA PRO A 82 -0.26 -20.03 -6.48
C PRO A 82 1.07 -19.90 -7.25
N PRO A 83 2.18 -19.62 -6.56
CA PRO A 83 3.49 -19.63 -7.20
C PRO A 83 3.71 -20.99 -7.87
N ALA A 84 4.23 -20.97 -9.10
CA ALA A 84 4.71 -22.20 -9.71
C ALA A 84 5.73 -22.84 -8.77
N ALA A 85 5.66 -24.17 -8.61
CA ALA A 85 6.68 -24.90 -7.88
C ALA A 85 8.05 -24.50 -8.43
N ARG A 86 8.89 -23.94 -7.57
CA ARG A 86 10.26 -23.55 -7.90
C ARG A 86 11.17 -24.76 -7.93
#